data_AF-A0A0K9XYI9-F1
#
_entry.id   AF-A0A0K9XYI9-F1
#
_cell.length_a   1.000
_cell.length_b   1.000
_cell.length_c   1.000
_cell.angle_alpha   90.00
_cell.angle_beta   90.00
_cell.angle_gamma   90.00
#
_symmetry.space_group_name_H-M   'P 1'
#
loop_
_entity.id
_entity.type
_entity.pdbx_description
1 polymer ?
#
loop_
_entity_poly.entity_id
_entity_poly.type
_entity_poly.pdbx_seq_one_letter_code
_entity_poly.pdbx_strand_id
1 'polypeptide(L)'
;MTDINKILGITESYRAPEAMWKILKSEQTVRDNKFSEFLEAFEYKVSKDWFHEWFQEDHADRSVKKQDFTPISVGEILANITNNLQEKAYLKRYDVCSGTGGLTITKWNNDIITKGFMNYKPSQFLYVCEELSERSLPFLLFNYLIRGMNGIIYHGDVLEKKYNAIYVIVNENDDALGFSGFVEIKNN
;
A
#
# COMPACT_ATOMS: atom_id res chain seq x y z
N MET A 1 10.52 -18.82 -3.47
CA MET A 1 9.59 -17.70 -3.67
C MET A 1 8.36 -18.02 -2.83
N THR A 2 7.94 -17.10 -1.96
CA THR A 2 6.79 -17.30 -1.08
C THR A 2 5.51 -17.37 -1.92
N ASP A 3 4.71 -18.40 -1.73
CA ASP A 3 3.49 -18.62 -2.51
C ASP A 3 2.33 -17.79 -1.91
N ILE A 4 2.12 -16.59 -2.48
CA ILE A 4 1.05 -15.66 -2.09
C ILE A 4 -0.32 -16.33 -2.22
N ASN A 5 -0.52 -17.16 -3.25
CA ASN A 5 -1.81 -17.83 -3.46
C ASN A 5 -2.11 -18.80 -2.31
N LYS A 6 -1.09 -19.52 -1.83
CA LYS A 6 -1.23 -20.40 -0.66
C LYS A 6 -1.60 -19.63 0.62
N ILE A 7 -0.98 -18.47 0.87
CA ILE A 7 -1.29 -17.64 2.05
C ILE A 7 -2.72 -17.09 1.98
N LEU A 8 -3.14 -16.68 0.78
CA LEU A 8 -4.50 -16.21 0.49
C LEU A 8 -5.53 -17.35 0.45
N GLY A 9 -5.10 -18.62 0.46
CA GLY A 9 -5.98 -19.78 0.37
C GLY A 9 -6.70 -19.91 -0.98
N ILE A 10 -6.07 -19.44 -2.06
CA ILE A 10 -6.63 -19.47 -3.42
C ILE A 10 -5.83 -20.41 -4.33
N THR A 11 -6.51 -20.99 -5.32
CA THR A 11 -5.89 -21.81 -6.36
C THR A 11 -5.66 -21.05 -7.66
N GLU A 12 -6.51 -20.06 -7.94
CA GLU A 12 -6.51 -19.27 -9.17
C GLU A 12 -6.23 -17.81 -8.83
N SER A 13 -5.15 -17.25 -9.37
CA SER A 13 -4.62 -15.94 -9.02
C SER A 13 -5.60 -14.77 -9.30
N TYR A 14 -6.49 -14.89 -10.29
CA TYR A 14 -7.54 -13.88 -10.55
C TYR A 14 -8.51 -13.67 -9.37
N ARG A 15 -8.57 -14.62 -8.42
CA ARG A 15 -9.39 -14.50 -7.19
C ARG A 15 -8.71 -13.72 -6.08
N ALA A 16 -7.43 -13.38 -6.22
CA ALA A 16 -6.69 -12.72 -5.16
C ALA A 16 -7.24 -11.36 -4.75
N PRO A 17 -7.72 -10.48 -5.66
CA PRO A 17 -8.36 -9.23 -5.24
C PRO A 17 -9.56 -9.45 -4.31
N GLU A 18 -10.42 -10.43 -4.64
CA GLU A 18 -11.57 -10.77 -3.81
C GLU A 18 -11.15 -11.39 -2.46
N ALA A 19 -10.18 -12.30 -2.47
CA ALA A 19 -9.65 -12.91 -1.25
C ALA A 19 -9.00 -11.87 -0.33
N MET A 20 -8.25 -10.93 -0.88
CA MET A 20 -7.65 -9.83 -0.14
C MET A 20 -8.72 -8.92 0.47
N TRP A 21 -9.77 -8.58 -0.28
CA TRP A 21 -10.89 -7.81 0.26
C TRP A 21 -11.56 -8.49 1.46
N LYS A 22 -11.76 -9.82 1.40
CA LYS A 22 -12.33 -10.60 2.51
C LYS A 22 -11.46 -10.49 3.77
N ILE A 23 -10.13 -10.52 3.61
CA ILE A 23 -9.19 -10.33 4.72
C ILE A 23 -9.31 -8.91 5.28
N LEU A 24 -9.24 -7.89 4.42
CA LEU A 24 -9.26 -6.48 4.85
C LEU A 24 -10.54 -6.08 5.58
N LYS A 25 -11.69 -6.65 5.17
CA LYS A 25 -13.01 -6.40 5.74
C LYS A 25 -13.40 -7.38 6.85
N SER A 26 -12.51 -8.31 7.22
CA SER A 26 -12.73 -9.21 8.35
C SER A 26 -12.56 -8.48 9.69
N GLU A 27 -12.97 -9.14 10.77
CA GLU A 27 -12.69 -8.69 12.13
C GLU A 27 -11.19 -8.40 12.33
N GLN A 28 -10.89 -7.34 13.08
CA GLN A 28 -9.52 -6.86 13.23
C GLN A 28 -8.54 -7.96 13.65
N THR A 29 -8.91 -8.80 14.61
CA THR A 29 -8.05 -9.90 15.08
C THR A 29 -7.74 -10.92 13.98
N VAL A 30 -8.71 -11.22 13.11
CA VAL A 30 -8.54 -12.15 11.98
C VAL A 30 -7.62 -11.53 10.93
N ARG A 31 -7.85 -10.26 10.59
CA ARG A 31 -7.02 -9.51 9.65
C ARG A 31 -5.57 -9.40 10.14
N ASP A 32 -5.37 -9.02 11.40
CA ASP A 32 -4.05 -8.78 11.98
C ASP A 32 -3.26 -10.09 12.13
N ASN A 33 -3.94 -11.22 12.42
CA ASN A 33 -3.34 -12.55 12.36
C ASN A 33 -2.86 -12.89 10.93
N LYS A 34 -3.68 -12.58 9.92
CA LYS A 34 -3.30 -12.79 8.53
C LYS A 34 -2.11 -11.91 8.13
N PHE A 35 -2.07 -10.66 8.57
CA PHE A 35 -0.91 -9.78 8.37
C PHE A 35 0.36 -10.35 9.00
N SER A 36 0.25 -10.95 10.19
CA SER A 36 1.37 -11.61 10.86
C SER A 36 1.87 -12.82 10.05
N GLU A 37 0.98 -13.65 9.50
CA GLU A 37 1.37 -14.74 8.59
C GLU A 37 2.12 -14.22 7.35
N PHE A 38 1.66 -13.10 6.77
CA PHE A 38 2.35 -12.44 5.67
C PHE A 38 3.73 -11.92 6.09
N LEU A 39 3.85 -11.24 7.23
CA LEU A 39 5.14 -10.78 7.75
C LEU A 39 6.13 -11.94 7.92
N GLU A 40 5.70 -13.04 8.53
CA GLU A 40 6.53 -14.23 8.72
C GLU A 40 6.96 -14.83 7.38
N ALA A 41 6.02 -14.99 6.44
CA ALA A 41 6.28 -15.60 5.15
C ALA A 41 7.21 -14.77 4.25
N PHE A 42 7.34 -13.47 4.51
CA PHE A 42 8.25 -12.55 3.82
C PHE A 42 9.43 -12.10 4.70
N GLU A 43 9.72 -12.82 5.79
CA GLU A 43 10.84 -12.56 6.69
C GLU A 43 10.88 -11.11 7.20
N TYR A 44 9.71 -10.51 7.40
CA TYR A 44 9.54 -9.12 7.86
C TYR A 44 10.16 -8.06 6.94
N LYS A 45 10.46 -8.39 5.67
CA LYS A 45 11.06 -7.49 4.68
C LYS A 45 10.02 -6.57 4.04
N VAL A 46 9.52 -5.59 4.79
CA VAL A 46 8.42 -4.70 4.36
C VAL A 46 8.84 -3.51 3.49
N SER A 47 10.13 -3.35 3.18
CA SER A 47 10.67 -2.21 2.42
C SER A 47 10.25 -2.15 0.95
N LYS A 48 9.59 -3.20 0.45
CA LYS A 48 9.14 -3.34 -0.93
C LYS A 48 7.71 -3.87 -0.97
N ASP A 49 7.03 -3.63 -2.09
CA ASP A 49 5.75 -4.24 -2.38
C ASP A 49 5.93 -5.72 -2.74
N TRP A 50 5.35 -6.63 -1.94
CA TRP A 50 5.44 -8.07 -2.17
C TRP A 50 4.55 -8.55 -3.32
N PHE A 51 3.50 -7.80 -3.64
CA PHE A 51 2.58 -8.16 -4.71
C PHE A 51 3.05 -7.68 -6.06
N HIS A 52 4.11 -6.88 -6.12
CA HIS A 52 4.60 -6.28 -7.35
C HIS A 52 4.87 -7.32 -8.44
N GLU A 53 5.76 -8.29 -8.19
CA GLU A 53 6.12 -9.33 -9.16
C GLU A 53 4.91 -10.24 -9.47
N TRP A 54 4.14 -10.60 -8.43
CA TRP A 54 2.95 -11.43 -8.54
C TRP A 54 1.86 -10.77 -9.41
N PHE A 55 1.60 -9.46 -9.27
CA PHE A 55 0.68 -8.71 -10.12
C PHE A 55 1.18 -8.59 -11.56
N GLN A 56 2.49 -8.44 -11.74
CA GLN A 56 3.07 -8.36 -13.08
C GLN A 56 2.93 -9.67 -13.85
N GLU A 57 3.09 -10.81 -13.17
CA GLU A 57 3.00 -12.12 -13.82
C GLU A 57 1.54 -12.48 -14.17
N ASP A 58 0.58 -12.13 -13.30
CA ASP A 58 -0.79 -12.63 -13.42
C ASP A 58 -1.80 -11.59 -13.96
N HIS A 59 -1.57 -10.31 -13.69
CA HIS A 59 -2.52 -9.22 -13.93
C HIS A 59 -1.95 -8.10 -14.82
N ALA A 60 -0.72 -8.25 -15.32
CA ALA A 60 -0.27 -7.37 -16.38
C ALA A 60 -1.16 -7.63 -17.60
N ASP A 61 -2.11 -6.71 -17.81
CA ASP A 61 -2.62 -6.31 -19.12
C ASP A 61 -1.46 -5.76 -19.98
N ARG A 62 -0.29 -6.41 -19.98
CA ARG A 62 0.86 -6.10 -20.84
C ARG A 62 0.45 -6.19 -22.30
N SER A 63 -0.50 -7.08 -22.61
CA SER A 63 -1.10 -7.22 -23.94
C SER A 63 -2.04 -6.06 -24.31
N VAL A 64 -2.74 -5.45 -23.34
CA VAL A 64 -3.82 -4.46 -23.61
C VAL A 64 -3.41 -3.02 -23.27
N LYS A 65 -2.86 -2.76 -22.09
CA LYS A 65 -2.53 -1.41 -21.59
C LYS A 65 -1.04 -1.06 -21.67
N LYS A 66 -0.15 -2.04 -21.90
CA LYS A 66 1.31 -1.85 -22.03
C LYS A 66 1.94 -1.00 -20.92
N GLN A 67 1.38 -1.03 -19.71
CA GLN A 67 1.98 -0.35 -18.58
C GLN A 67 3.17 -1.17 -18.09
N ASP A 68 4.36 -0.58 -18.15
CA ASP A 68 5.53 -1.11 -17.45
C ASP A 68 5.54 -0.56 -16.03
N PHE A 69 5.91 -1.42 -15.08
CA PHE A 69 6.04 -1.02 -13.70
C PHE A 69 7.39 -0.35 -13.47
N THR A 70 7.43 0.86 -12.93
CA THR A 70 7.92 1.10 -11.56
C THR A 70 9.24 0.46 -11.07
N PRO A 71 10.37 0.35 -11.79
CA PRO A 71 11.53 -0.36 -11.23
C PRO A 71 11.97 0.28 -9.91
N ILE A 72 12.35 -0.55 -8.93
CA ILE A 72 12.60 -0.05 -7.58
C ILE A 72 13.69 1.04 -7.53
N SER A 73 14.72 0.93 -8.38
CA SER A 73 15.79 1.92 -8.50
C SER A 73 15.26 3.31 -8.88
N VAL A 74 14.25 3.37 -9.74
CA VAL A 74 13.58 4.63 -10.10
C VAL A 74 12.81 5.17 -8.89
N GLY A 75 12.12 4.29 -8.15
CA GLY A 75 11.45 4.66 -6.91
C GLY A 75 12.41 5.23 -5.85
N GLU A 76 13.59 4.62 -5.69
CA GLU A 76 14.62 5.09 -4.74
C GLU A 76 15.17 6.47 -5.14
N ILE A 77 15.43 6.68 -6.44
CA ILE A 77 15.86 7.99 -6.95
C ILE A 77 14.79 9.05 -6.66
N LEU A 78 13.52 8.78 -6.98
CA LEU A 78 12.41 9.70 -6.71
C LEU A 78 12.25 9.98 -5.21
N ALA A 79 12.38 8.96 -4.36
CA ALA A 79 12.29 9.09 -2.92
C ALA A 79 13.39 10.02 -2.37
N ASN A 80 14.62 9.88 -2.88
CA ASN A 80 15.75 10.71 -2.50
C ASN A 80 15.61 12.16 -3.00
N ILE A 81 15.18 12.38 -4.24
CA ILE A 81 14.97 13.72 -4.81
C ILE A 81 13.86 14.47 -4.04
N THR A 82 12.80 13.77 -3.66
CA THR A 82 11.66 14.35 -2.94
C THR A 82 11.86 14.36 -1.42
N ASN A 83 13.04 13.98 -0.93
CA ASN A 83 13.36 13.92 0.48
C ASN A 83 13.56 15.33 1.07
N ASN A 84 12.45 16.02 1.32
CA ASN A 84 12.44 17.32 1.97
C ASN A 84 11.95 17.16 3.42
N LEU A 85 12.83 16.64 4.27
CA LEU A 85 12.65 16.67 5.73
C LEU A 85 13.16 18.01 6.29
N GLN A 86 12.63 19.13 5.81
CA GLN A 86 12.66 20.34 6.63
C GLN A 86 11.99 20.05 7.99
N GLU A 87 12.20 20.90 8.99
CA GLU A 87 11.58 20.84 10.33
C GLU A 87 10.05 21.04 10.30
N LYS A 88 9.37 20.50 9.29
CA LYS A 88 7.93 20.42 9.22
C LYS A 88 7.48 19.33 10.17
N ALA A 89 6.58 19.70 11.06
CA ALA A 89 5.90 18.77 11.96
C ALA A 89 5.07 17.72 11.20
N TYR A 90 4.75 17.98 9.93
CA TYR A 90 3.90 17.14 9.11
C TYR A 90 4.35 17.13 7.63
N LEU A 91 4.35 15.95 7.02
CA LEU A 91 4.82 15.71 5.66
C LEU A 91 3.77 14.95 4.86
N LYS A 92 3.34 15.54 3.75
CA LYS A 92 2.42 14.92 2.79
C LYS A 92 3.20 14.40 1.58
N ARG A 93 2.88 13.18 1.15
CA ARG A 93 3.33 12.54 -0.10
C ARG A 93 2.09 12.27 -0.96
N TYR A 94 2.21 12.48 -2.26
CA TYR A 94 1.10 12.30 -3.18
C TYR A 94 1.57 11.50 -4.39
N ASP A 95 0.89 10.39 -4.63
CA ASP A 95 1.17 9.41 -5.66
C ASP A 95 -0.12 9.20 -6.47
N VAL A 96 -0.04 9.29 -7.79
CA VAL A 96 -1.20 9.20 -8.69
C VAL A 96 -0.98 8.03 -9.62
N CYS A 97 -2.04 7.26 -9.89
CA CYS A 97 -1.95 5.96 -10.58
C CYS A 97 -1.04 5.00 -9.80
N SER A 98 -1.28 4.92 -8.49
CA SER A 98 -0.36 4.28 -7.54
C SER A 98 -0.26 2.76 -7.71
N GLY A 99 -1.20 2.13 -8.42
CA GLY A 99 -1.30 0.69 -8.57
C GLY A 99 -1.40 0.02 -7.20
N THR A 100 -0.47 -0.88 -6.91
CA THR A 100 -0.33 -1.54 -5.60
C THR A 100 0.49 -0.73 -4.59
N GLY A 101 1.03 0.43 -4.98
CA GLY A 101 1.69 1.39 -4.09
C GLY A 101 3.22 1.29 -4.05
N GLY A 102 3.86 0.68 -5.05
CA GLY A 102 5.32 0.45 -5.04
C GLY A 102 6.17 1.72 -4.83
N LEU A 103 5.82 2.83 -5.49
CA LEU A 103 6.48 4.12 -5.31
C LEU A 103 6.24 4.68 -3.90
N THR A 104 4.99 4.66 -3.46
CA THR A 104 4.60 5.07 -2.11
C THR A 104 5.34 4.29 -1.02
N ILE A 105 5.45 2.96 -1.11
CA ILE A 105 6.17 2.12 -0.15
C ILE A 105 7.66 2.48 -0.14
N THR A 106 8.25 2.70 -1.32
CA THR A 106 9.65 3.08 -1.43
C THR A 106 9.89 4.44 -0.76
N LYS A 107 8.99 5.41 -0.94
CA LYS A 107 9.06 6.71 -0.26
C LYS A 107 8.86 6.58 1.25
N TRP A 108 7.92 5.77 1.71
CA TRP A 108 7.67 5.50 3.13
C TRP A 108 8.90 4.89 3.81
N ASN A 109 9.50 3.88 3.20
CA ASN A 109 10.72 3.25 3.71
C ASN A 109 11.88 4.26 3.79
N ASN A 110 12.02 5.11 2.78
CA ASN A 110 12.99 6.21 2.80
C ASN A 110 12.70 7.24 3.92
N ASP A 111 11.43 7.59 4.16
CA ASP A 111 11.04 8.50 5.25
C ASP A 111 11.36 7.89 6.63
N ILE A 112 11.10 6.59 6.85
CA ILE A 112 11.50 5.86 8.09
C ILE A 112 13.01 5.89 8.27
N ILE A 113 13.78 5.50 7.25
CA ILE A 113 15.25 5.43 7.33
C ILE A 113 15.82 6.82 7.63
N THR A 114 15.30 7.86 6.97
CA THR A 114 15.82 9.23 7.12
C THR A 114 15.44 9.84 8.48
N LYS A 115 14.24 9.59 9.01
CA LYS A 115 13.88 10.01 10.38
C LYS A 115 14.61 9.21 11.45
N GLY A 116 14.96 7.97 11.13
CA GLY A 116 15.39 6.98 12.08
C GLY A 116 14.19 6.30 12.74
N PHE A 117 14.22 4.96 12.76
CA PHE A 117 13.13 4.12 13.25
C PHE A 117 12.59 4.54 14.63
N MET A 118 13.47 4.91 15.56
CA MET A 118 13.09 5.32 16.93
C MET A 118 12.34 6.66 17.01
N ASN A 119 12.49 7.52 15.99
CA ASN A 119 11.88 8.85 15.95
C ASN A 119 10.70 8.95 14.98
N TYR A 120 10.50 7.92 14.16
CA TYR A 120 9.41 7.90 13.20
C TYR A 120 8.07 7.78 13.93
N LYS A 121 7.14 8.67 13.57
CA LYS A 121 5.76 8.66 14.06
C LYS A 121 4.80 8.70 12.87
N PRO A 122 3.95 7.68 12.68
CA PRO A 122 2.94 7.67 11.62
C PRO A 122 2.14 8.99 11.49
N SER A 123 1.81 9.64 12.61
CA SER A 123 1.07 10.91 12.68
C SER A 123 1.75 12.07 11.94
N GLN A 124 3.07 12.02 11.76
CA GLN A 124 3.84 13.05 11.07
C GLN A 124 3.80 12.90 9.54
N PHE A 125 3.29 11.78 9.03
CA PHE A 125 3.33 11.45 7.61
C PHE A 125 1.93 11.16 7.09
N LEU A 126 1.58 11.73 5.93
CA LEU A 126 0.38 11.35 5.18
C LEU A 126 0.76 10.97 3.77
N TYR A 127 0.46 9.74 3.41
CA TYR A 127 0.61 9.24 2.05
C TYR A 127 -0.75 9.24 1.36
N VAL A 128 -0.87 9.98 0.27
CA VAL A 128 -2.12 10.10 -0.48
C VAL A 128 -1.93 9.43 -1.82
N CYS A 129 -2.80 8.48 -2.14
CA CYS A 129 -2.80 7.75 -3.39
C CYS A 129 -4.10 7.97 -4.17
N GLU A 130 -4.02 7.99 -5.49
CA GLU A 130 -5.18 7.84 -6.36
C GLU A 130 -5.01 6.63 -7.27
N GLU A 131 -6.01 5.77 -7.32
CA GLU A 131 -5.99 4.54 -8.12
C GLU A 131 -7.32 4.29 -8.81
N LEU A 132 -7.27 3.87 -10.08
CA LEU A 132 -8.44 3.60 -10.92
C LEU A 132 -8.85 2.12 -10.86
N SER A 133 -7.88 1.21 -10.72
CA SER A 133 -8.06 -0.23 -10.78
C SER A 133 -8.65 -0.79 -9.49
N GLU A 134 -9.89 -1.27 -9.57
CA GLU A 134 -10.53 -2.01 -8.47
C GLU A 134 -9.76 -3.29 -8.08
N ARG A 135 -9.01 -3.88 -9.03
CA ARG A 135 -8.19 -5.07 -8.77
C ARG A 135 -6.96 -4.76 -7.94
N SER A 136 -6.34 -3.59 -8.13
CA SER A 136 -5.11 -3.19 -7.44
C SER A 136 -5.38 -2.58 -6.06
N LEU A 137 -6.56 -1.96 -5.90
CA LEU A 137 -7.00 -1.30 -4.68
C LEU A 137 -6.87 -2.13 -3.37
N PRO A 138 -7.30 -3.41 -3.28
CA PRO A 138 -7.15 -4.17 -2.04
C PRO A 138 -5.67 -4.38 -1.67
N PHE A 139 -4.77 -4.48 -2.65
CA PHE A 139 -3.35 -4.65 -2.37
C PHE A 139 -2.69 -3.34 -1.97
N LEU A 140 -3.11 -2.22 -2.57
CA LEU A 140 -2.72 -0.89 -2.12
C LEU A 140 -3.14 -0.68 -0.66
N LEU A 141 -4.40 -0.99 -0.31
CA LEU A 141 -4.89 -0.92 1.06
C LEU A 141 -4.08 -1.81 1.99
N PHE A 142 -3.94 -3.09 1.66
CA PHE A 142 -3.10 -4.02 2.43
C PHE A 142 -1.72 -3.43 2.71
N ASN A 143 -1.09 -2.87 1.67
CA ASN A 143 0.26 -2.33 1.76
C ASN A 143 0.37 -1.16 2.74
N TYR A 144 -0.66 -0.33 2.86
CA TYR A 144 -0.74 0.70 3.89
C TYR A 144 -0.95 0.12 5.28
N LEU A 145 -1.91 -0.79 5.43
CA LEU A 145 -2.33 -1.29 6.75
C LEU A 145 -1.23 -2.10 7.44
N ILE A 146 -0.60 -3.03 6.72
CA ILE A 146 0.45 -3.89 7.27
C ILE A 146 1.72 -3.10 7.68
N ARG A 147 1.91 -1.91 7.12
CA ARG A 147 3.06 -1.02 7.38
C ARG A 147 2.75 0.08 8.41
N GLY A 148 1.57 0.06 9.03
CA GLY A 148 1.19 1.06 10.02
C GLY A 148 1.15 2.48 9.46
N MET A 149 0.86 2.63 8.16
CA MET A 149 0.88 3.93 7.49
C MET A 149 -0.40 4.73 7.72
N ASN A 150 -0.29 6.05 7.73
CA ASN A 150 -1.42 6.97 7.62
C ASN A 150 -1.61 7.40 6.18
N GLY A 151 -2.86 7.48 5.72
CA GLY A 151 -3.11 7.81 4.33
C GLY A 151 -4.53 8.09 3.92
N ILE A 152 -4.66 8.53 2.66
CA ILE A 152 -5.95 8.65 1.97
C ILE A 152 -5.79 8.02 0.60
N ILE A 153 -6.65 7.06 0.27
CA ILE A 153 -6.71 6.47 -1.07
C ILE A 153 -8.00 6.91 -1.73
N TYR A 154 -7.89 7.60 -2.86
CA TYR A 154 -9.02 7.92 -3.73
C TYR A 154 -9.15 6.83 -4.79
N HIS A 155 -10.29 6.13 -4.82
CA HIS A 155 -10.59 5.14 -5.84
C HIS A 155 -11.46 5.76 -6.93
N GLY A 156 -10.88 5.98 -8.11
CA GLY A 156 -11.59 6.53 -9.26
C GLY A 156 -10.68 7.18 -10.31
N ASP A 157 -11.30 7.96 -11.19
CA ASP A 157 -10.61 8.64 -12.28
C ASP A 157 -10.07 9.99 -11.81
N VAL A 158 -8.74 10.11 -11.74
CA VAL A 158 -8.02 11.33 -11.36
C VAL A 158 -8.19 12.48 -12.37
N LEU A 159 -8.32 12.18 -13.66
CA LEU A 159 -8.46 13.19 -14.71
C LEU A 159 -9.86 13.80 -14.68
N GLU A 160 -10.88 12.97 -14.51
CA GLU A 160 -12.28 13.42 -14.40
C GLU A 160 -12.66 13.86 -12.98
N LYS A 161 -11.79 13.60 -11.98
CA LYS A 161 -12.06 13.79 -10.54
C LYS A 161 -13.35 13.10 -10.09
N LYS A 162 -13.62 11.92 -10.63
CA LYS A 162 -14.77 11.09 -10.28
C LYS A 162 -14.31 9.93 -9.43
N TYR A 163 -14.61 9.99 -8.14
CA TYR A 163 -14.22 8.98 -7.17
C TYR A 163 -15.44 8.19 -6.70
N ASN A 164 -15.32 6.87 -6.79
CA ASN A 164 -16.35 5.92 -6.36
C ASN A 164 -16.29 5.73 -4.84
N ALA A 165 -15.07 5.72 -4.28
CA ALA A 165 -14.84 5.58 -2.85
C ALA A 165 -13.55 6.31 -2.44
N ILE A 166 -13.48 6.68 -1.16
CA ILE A 166 -12.31 7.23 -0.51
C ILE A 166 -12.04 6.38 0.73
N TYR A 167 -10.81 5.93 0.91
CA TYR A 167 -10.38 5.17 2.07
C TYR A 167 -9.46 6.03 2.92
N VAL A 168 -9.88 6.32 4.15
CA VAL A 168 -9.09 7.06 5.13
C VAL A 168 -8.41 6.05 6.05
N ILE A 169 -7.09 6.11 6.13
CA ILE A 169 -6.26 5.12 6.81
C ILE A 169 -5.56 5.78 7.98
N VAL A 170 -5.70 5.20 9.17
CA VAL A 170 -5.18 5.76 10.42
C VAL A 170 -4.53 4.67 11.25
N ASN A 171 -3.31 4.94 11.69
CA ASN A 171 -2.62 4.27 12.77
C ASN A 171 -3.00 4.98 14.07
N GLU A 172 -4.00 4.44 14.75
CA GLU A 172 -4.63 5.08 15.92
C GLU A 172 -3.67 5.23 17.10
N ASN A 173 -2.72 4.30 17.24
CA ASN A 173 -1.78 4.26 18.35
C ASN A 173 -0.50 5.06 18.09
N ASP A 174 -0.34 5.64 16.89
CA ASP A 174 0.89 6.29 16.44
C ASP A 174 2.14 5.43 16.66
N ASP A 175 1.97 4.12 16.38
CA ASP A 175 2.96 3.06 16.60
C ASP A 175 3.54 2.60 15.26
N ALA A 176 4.84 2.81 15.07
CA ALA A 176 5.56 2.44 13.85
C ALA A 176 5.59 0.92 13.58
N LEU A 177 5.34 0.09 14.59
CA LEU A 177 5.28 -1.37 14.47
C LEU A 177 3.84 -1.91 14.42
N GLY A 178 2.86 -1.07 14.75
CA GLY A 178 1.45 -1.44 14.73
C GLY A 178 0.86 -1.43 13.32
N PHE A 179 -0.28 -2.12 13.16
CA PHE A 179 -1.07 -2.04 11.94
C PHE A 179 -2.02 -0.84 11.96
N SER A 180 -2.32 -0.31 10.78
CA SER A 180 -3.36 0.72 10.63
C SER A 180 -4.75 0.10 10.47
N GLY A 181 -5.78 0.89 10.79
CA GLY A 181 -7.15 0.65 10.37
C GLY A 181 -7.55 1.56 9.19
N PHE A 182 -8.73 1.33 8.63
CA PHE A 182 -9.30 2.24 7.63
C PHE A 182 -10.82 2.38 7.76
N VAL A 183 -11.32 3.50 7.24
CA VAL A 183 -12.75 3.76 7.03
C VAL A 183 -12.99 4.00 5.55
N GLU A 184 -14.00 3.34 5.00
CA GLU A 184 -14.45 3.50 3.61
C GLU A 184 -15.58 4.54 3.55
N ILE A 185 -15.39 5.59 2.75
CA ILE A 185 -16.38 6.63 2.46
C ILE A 185 -16.80 6.46 1.01
N LYS A 186 -18.06 6.10 0.78
CA LYS A 186 -18.62 5.94 -0.56
C LYS A 186 -19.39 7.18 -0.98
N ASN A 187 -19.25 7.58 -2.25
CA ASN A 187 -20.17 8.52 -2.85
C ASN A 187 -21.47 7.77 -3.16
N ASN A 188 -22.55 8.15 -2.47
CA ASN A 188 -23.91 7.67 -2.75
C ASN A 188 -24.41 8.20 -4.09
#